data_AF-A0A7X3FJA5-F1
#
_entry.id   AF-A0A7X3FJA5-F1
#
_cell.length_a   1.000
_cell.length_b   1.000
_cell.length_c   1.000
_cell.angle_alpha   90.00
_cell.angle_beta   90.00
_cell.angle_gamma   90.00
#
_symmetry.space_group_name_H-M   'P 1'
#
loop_
_entity.id
_entity.type
_entity.pdbx_description
1 polymer ?
#
loop_
_entity_poly.entity_id
_entity_poly.type
_entity_poly.pdbx_seq_one_letter_code
_entity_poly.pdbx_strand_id
1 'polypeptide(L)'
;MGRSFANLHIKSSNLEKTVEALRELSAAHSEVLGKPNNEVSEIKVVMYISKSNEKWISVLHDYFVWGTVKKIGRTLSRLIEEPVMTAAYMNEELFELSFFENGDIQAERIFCEQWTRDEYEQLQEERLNDDYLQKALDIRNEDFDGFISITSPAQAVDKLSELVGMSLWSDWEWIPHEETLRERFEKYEF
;
A
#
# COMPACT_ATOMS: atom_id res chain seq x y z
N MET A 1 -10.93 -18.47 -6.40
CA MET A 1 -10.77 -17.43 -5.37
C MET A 1 -10.53 -16.15 -6.10
N GLY A 2 -11.24 -15.07 -5.75
CA GLY A 2 -11.07 -13.75 -6.39
C GLY A 2 -9.65 -13.22 -6.20
N ARG A 3 -9.24 -12.27 -7.04
CA ARG A 3 -7.92 -11.64 -6.96
C ARG A 3 -7.92 -10.71 -5.73
N SER A 4 -6.95 -10.82 -4.84
CA SER A 4 -6.77 -9.91 -3.70
C SER A 4 -5.30 -9.50 -3.64
N PHE A 5 -5.02 -8.28 -3.18
CA PHE A 5 -3.65 -7.81 -2.98
C PHE A 5 -3.59 -6.82 -1.83
N ALA A 6 -2.42 -6.71 -1.21
CA ALA A 6 -2.09 -5.53 -0.43
C ALA A 6 -0.63 -5.13 -0.66
N ASN A 7 -0.42 -3.84 -0.89
CA ASN A 7 0.90 -3.30 -1.17
C ASN A 7 1.07 -1.90 -0.60
N LEU A 8 2.34 -1.49 -0.59
CA LEU A 8 2.77 -0.24 0.02
C LEU A 8 3.54 0.57 -1.02
N HIS A 9 3.31 1.88 -1.04
CA HIS A 9 3.97 2.81 -1.93
C HIS A 9 4.47 4.02 -1.16
N ILE A 10 5.74 4.35 -1.31
CA ILE A 10 6.40 5.44 -0.63
C ILE A 10 6.56 6.58 -1.63
N LYS A 11 6.11 7.77 -1.27
CA LYS A 11 6.24 8.97 -2.12
C LYS A 11 7.67 9.51 -2.07
N SER A 12 8.60 8.77 -2.67
CA SER A 12 10.04 9.05 -2.68
C SER A 12 10.68 8.80 -4.03
N SER A 13 11.70 9.59 -4.34
CA SER A 13 12.59 9.36 -5.48
C SER A 13 13.91 8.69 -5.09
N ASN A 14 14.17 8.56 -3.78
CA ASN A 14 15.42 8.06 -3.21
C ASN A 14 15.28 6.58 -2.78
N LEU A 15 15.77 5.69 -3.64
CA LEU A 15 15.73 4.25 -3.40
C LEU A 15 16.64 3.83 -2.24
N GLU A 16 17.82 4.42 -2.09
CA GLU A 16 18.77 4.06 -1.03
C GLU A 16 18.18 4.34 0.36
N LYS A 17 17.66 5.56 0.57
CA LYS A 17 16.95 5.94 1.82
C LYS A 17 15.77 5.01 2.10
N THR A 18 15.03 4.64 1.06
CA THR A 18 13.90 3.71 1.17
C THR A 18 14.34 2.33 1.63
N VAL A 19 15.37 1.77 1.02
CA VAL A 19 15.92 0.45 1.37
C VAL A 19 16.49 0.46 2.80
N GLU A 20 17.12 1.54 3.23
CA GLU A 20 17.60 1.72 4.61
C GLU A 20 16.45 1.71 5.62
N ALA A 21 15.37 2.48 5.36
CA ALA A 21 14.20 2.50 6.22
C ALA A 21 13.49 1.14 6.30
N LEU A 22 13.44 0.39 5.19
CA LEU A 22 12.88 -0.96 5.15
C LEU A 22 13.76 -1.98 5.89
N ARG A 23 15.08 -1.81 5.83
CA ARG A 23 16.03 -2.60 6.63
C ARG A 23 15.84 -2.34 8.12
N GLU A 24 15.67 -1.07 8.51
CA GLU A 24 15.38 -0.70 9.90
C GLU A 24 14.03 -1.25 10.37
N LEU A 25 12.98 -1.15 9.54
CA LEU A 25 11.68 -1.76 9.80
C LEU A 25 11.81 -3.28 10.05
N SER A 26 12.59 -3.98 9.23
CA SER A 26 12.87 -5.41 9.40
C SER A 26 13.61 -5.74 10.70
N ALA A 27 14.56 -4.90 11.10
CA ALA A 27 15.43 -5.16 12.26
C ALA A 27 14.80 -4.74 13.60
N ALA A 28 14.17 -3.56 13.66
CA ALA A 28 13.68 -2.95 14.89
C ALA A 28 12.17 -3.12 15.11
N HIS A 29 11.42 -3.44 14.05
CA HIS A 29 9.95 -3.52 14.06
C HIS A 29 9.44 -4.81 13.39
N SER A 30 10.21 -5.90 13.51
CA SER A 30 9.90 -7.18 12.87
C SER A 30 8.51 -7.74 13.24
N GLU A 31 7.96 -7.33 14.38
CA GLU A 31 6.62 -7.72 14.86
C GLU A 31 5.50 -7.25 13.93
N VAL A 32 5.66 -6.10 13.26
CA VAL A 32 4.65 -5.62 12.30
C VAL A 32 4.72 -6.38 10.97
N LEU A 33 5.81 -7.11 10.74
CA LEU A 33 6.01 -8.01 9.60
C LEU A 33 5.70 -9.48 9.95
N GLY A 34 4.98 -9.72 11.05
CA GLY A 34 4.50 -11.05 11.41
C GLY A 34 5.55 -11.93 12.10
N LYS A 35 6.71 -11.40 12.47
CA LYS A 35 7.72 -12.14 13.23
C LYS A 35 7.50 -11.99 14.74
N PRO A 36 7.33 -13.08 15.50
CA PRO A 36 7.28 -12.99 16.96
C PRO A 36 8.64 -12.63 17.55
N ASN A 37 8.67 -11.71 18.53
CA ASN A 37 9.88 -11.23 19.23
C ASN A 37 10.77 -12.31 19.88
N ASN A 38 10.32 -13.57 19.95
CA ASN A 38 10.93 -14.63 20.75
C ASN A 38 11.49 -15.81 19.94
N GLU A 39 11.45 -15.77 18.61
CA GLU A 39 12.11 -16.79 17.80
C GLU A 39 13.39 -16.24 17.18
N VAL A 40 14.52 -16.80 17.60
CA VAL A 40 15.82 -16.69 16.92
C VAL A 40 15.70 -17.45 15.61
N SER A 41 14.91 -16.90 14.69
CA SER A 41 14.70 -17.46 13.38
C SER A 41 15.50 -16.62 12.40
N GLU A 42 16.53 -17.22 11.82
CA GLU A 42 17.32 -16.68 10.70
C GLU A 42 16.49 -16.51 9.41
N ILE A 43 15.15 -16.49 9.50
CA ILE A 43 14.29 -16.18 8.36
C ILE A 43 14.61 -14.75 7.96
N LYS A 44 15.30 -14.58 6.84
CA LYS A 44 15.51 -13.25 6.26
C LYS A 44 14.17 -12.66 5.83
N VAL A 45 13.95 -11.39 6.12
CA VAL A 45 12.77 -10.69 5.61
C VAL A 45 13.00 -10.46 4.12
N VAL A 46 12.11 -10.97 3.29
CA VAL A 46 12.18 -10.81 1.83
C VAL A 46 11.18 -9.76 1.40
N MET A 47 11.67 -8.64 0.88
CA MET A 47 10.84 -7.60 0.27
C MET A 47 11.14 -7.51 -1.21
N TYR A 48 10.11 -7.24 -2.00
CA TYR A 48 10.23 -6.94 -3.42
C TYR A 48 10.02 -5.44 -3.60
N ILE A 49 11.02 -4.75 -4.13
CA ILE A 49 11.04 -3.28 -4.20
C ILE A 49 11.17 -2.86 -5.66
N SER A 50 10.37 -1.87 -6.05
CA SER A 50 10.38 -1.31 -7.40
C SER A 50 10.24 0.21 -7.37
N LYS A 51 11.15 0.93 -8.04
CA LYS A 51 10.91 2.34 -8.38
C LYS A 51 9.84 2.40 -9.47
N SER A 52 8.60 2.57 -9.06
CA SER A 52 7.44 2.44 -9.96
C SER A 52 7.29 3.62 -10.90
N ASN A 53 7.68 4.81 -10.46
CA ASN A 53 7.90 5.98 -11.32
C ASN A 53 8.85 6.97 -10.64
N GLU A 54 8.90 8.22 -11.10
CA GLU A 54 9.79 9.25 -10.54
C GLU A 54 9.47 9.64 -9.09
N LYS A 55 8.21 9.45 -8.65
CA LYS A 55 7.71 9.91 -7.35
C LYS A 55 7.40 8.77 -6.37
N TRP A 56 7.34 7.53 -6.85
CA TRP A 56 6.83 6.40 -6.07
C TRP A 56 7.75 5.19 -6.12
N ILE A 57 8.01 4.63 -4.93
CA ILE A 57 8.66 3.33 -4.75
C ILE A 57 7.63 2.37 -4.16
N SER A 58 7.38 1.26 -4.85
CA SER A 58 6.44 0.22 -4.43
C SER A 58 7.18 -0.91 -3.72
N VAL A 59 6.55 -1.45 -2.69
CA VAL A 59 7.05 -2.54 -1.87
C VAL A 59 5.98 -3.62 -1.78
N LEU A 60 6.39 -4.87 -2.00
CA LEU A 60 5.58 -6.07 -1.79
C LEU A 60 6.27 -6.96 -0.76
N HIS A 61 5.48 -7.62 0.07
CA HIS A 61 5.94 -8.50 1.13
C HIS A 61 4.82 -9.50 1.47
N ASP A 62 5.20 -10.69 1.95
CA ASP A 62 4.25 -11.78 2.20
C ASP A 62 3.22 -11.48 3.30
N TYR A 63 3.64 -10.71 4.30
CA TYR A 63 2.77 -10.26 5.38
C TYR A 63 1.87 -9.07 5.04
N PHE A 64 1.95 -8.52 3.81
CA PHE A 64 1.05 -7.45 3.40
C PHE A 64 -0.30 -8.05 3.03
N VAL A 65 -1.25 -7.89 3.94
CA VAL A 65 -2.65 -8.24 3.74
C VAL A 65 -3.54 -7.10 4.25
N TRP A 66 -4.81 -7.13 3.87
CA TRP A 66 -5.79 -6.21 4.43
C TRP A 66 -5.78 -6.28 5.97
N GLY A 67 -5.78 -5.12 6.64
CA GLY A 67 -5.65 -5.00 8.09
C GLY A 67 -4.22 -4.93 8.64
N THR A 68 -3.24 -5.65 8.06
CA THR A 68 -1.83 -5.56 8.52
C THR A 68 -1.05 -4.46 7.80
N VAL A 69 -1.31 -4.26 6.51
CA VAL A 69 -0.56 -3.30 5.68
C VAL A 69 -0.64 -1.87 6.23
N LYS A 70 -1.77 -1.46 6.82
CA LYS A 70 -1.91 -0.16 7.49
C LYS A 70 -0.92 0.04 8.64
N LYS A 71 -0.74 -0.98 9.48
CA LYS A 71 0.19 -0.91 10.64
C LYS A 71 1.63 -0.75 10.17
N ILE A 72 1.96 -1.42 9.07
CA ILE A 72 3.27 -1.37 8.43
C ILE A 72 3.48 0.01 7.81
N GLY A 73 2.52 0.52 7.03
CA GLY A 73 2.57 1.86 6.44
C GLY A 73 2.72 2.96 7.48
N ARG A 74 1.96 2.86 8.59
CA ARG A 74 2.09 3.75 9.74
C ARG A 74 3.51 3.72 10.32
N THR A 75 4.02 2.53 10.64
CA THR A 75 5.36 2.39 11.24
C THR A 75 6.44 2.91 10.29
N LEU A 76 6.37 2.54 9.01
CA LEU A 76 7.35 2.95 8.01
C LEU A 76 7.34 4.47 7.78
N SER A 77 6.17 5.11 7.72
CA SER A 77 6.07 6.58 7.57
C SER A 77 6.77 7.37 8.68
N ARG A 78 6.94 6.77 9.88
CA ARG A 78 7.70 7.36 10.99
C ARG A 78 9.20 7.21 10.77
N LEU A 79 9.66 6.07 10.24
CA LEU A 79 11.08 5.80 10.00
C LEU A 79 11.63 6.60 8.82
N ILE A 80 10.84 6.69 7.75
CA ILE A 80 11.28 7.32 6.49
C ILE A 80 10.98 8.83 6.43
N GLU A 81 10.10 9.33 7.31
CA GLU A 81 9.64 10.74 7.35
C GLU A 81 9.10 11.23 5.99
N GLU A 82 8.53 10.32 5.20
CA GLU A 82 7.93 10.58 3.89
C GLU A 82 6.51 9.99 3.84
N PRO A 83 5.63 10.51 2.96
CA PRO A 83 4.28 9.98 2.82
C PRO A 83 4.31 8.52 2.35
N VAL A 84 3.58 7.68 3.07
CA VAL A 84 3.40 6.27 2.73
C VAL A 84 1.94 6.00 2.44
N MET A 85 1.68 5.50 1.24
CA MET A 85 0.38 5.03 0.78
C MET A 85 0.31 3.52 0.95
N THR A 86 -0.79 3.00 1.49
CA THR A 86 -1.10 1.57 1.46
C THR A 86 -2.36 1.36 0.65
N ALA A 87 -2.33 0.36 -0.23
CA ALA A 87 -3.44 -0.02 -1.09
C ALA A 87 -3.77 -1.50 -0.83
N ALA A 88 -5.02 -1.78 -0.48
CA ALA A 88 -5.49 -3.13 -0.21
C ALA A 88 -6.80 -3.39 -0.95
N TYR A 89 -6.84 -4.44 -1.76
CA TYR A 89 -8.00 -4.88 -2.51
C TYR A 89 -8.39 -6.28 -2.06
N MET A 90 -9.66 -6.46 -1.69
CA MET A 90 -10.13 -7.70 -1.11
C MET A 90 -11.40 -8.20 -1.79
N ASN A 91 -11.34 -9.44 -2.28
CA ASN A 91 -12.49 -10.24 -2.72
C ASN A 91 -13.43 -9.57 -3.74
N GLU A 92 -12.95 -8.56 -4.48
CA GLU A 92 -13.80 -7.74 -5.36
C GLU A 92 -14.87 -6.91 -4.64
N GLU A 93 -14.84 -6.89 -3.31
CA GLU A 93 -15.83 -6.23 -2.45
C GLU A 93 -15.38 -4.84 -2.01
N LEU A 94 -14.08 -4.68 -1.74
CA LEU A 94 -13.54 -3.40 -1.29
C LEU A 94 -12.13 -3.13 -1.79
N PHE A 95 -11.85 -1.85 -1.95
CA PHE A 95 -10.52 -1.29 -2.14
C PHE A 95 -10.29 -0.22 -1.08
N GLU A 96 -9.32 -0.43 -0.20
CA GLU A 96 -8.93 0.50 0.83
C GLU A 96 -7.62 1.20 0.45
N LEU A 97 -7.65 2.52 0.54
CA LEU A 97 -6.52 3.39 0.30
C LEU A 97 -6.26 4.23 1.55
N SER A 98 -5.08 4.09 2.14
CA SER A 98 -4.68 4.85 3.33
C SER A 98 -3.36 5.59 3.09
N PHE A 99 -3.25 6.78 3.67
CA PHE A 99 -2.04 7.60 3.65
C PHE A 99 -1.55 7.90 5.06
N PHE A 100 -0.25 7.73 5.27
CA PHE A 100 0.43 7.97 6.53
C PHE A 100 1.59 8.93 6.36
N GLU A 101 1.75 9.85 7.31
CA GLU A 101 2.92 10.71 7.45
C GLU A 101 3.33 10.75 8.91
N ASN A 102 4.63 10.58 9.19
CA ASN A 102 5.22 10.66 10.53
C ASN A 102 4.56 9.73 11.58
N GLY A 103 3.98 8.62 11.13
CA GLY A 103 3.30 7.65 12.00
C GLY A 103 1.83 7.95 12.28
N ASP A 104 1.24 8.97 11.64
CA ASP A 104 -0.17 9.31 11.76
C ASP A 104 -0.90 9.11 10.42
N ILE A 105 -2.16 8.66 10.50
CA ILE A 105 -3.02 8.60 9.31
C ILE A 105 -3.46 10.01 8.92
N GLN A 106 -3.29 10.36 7.65
CA GLN A 106 -3.63 11.69 7.11
C GLN A 106 -4.91 11.67 6.30
N ALA A 107 -5.14 10.58 5.56
CA ALA A 107 -6.37 10.31 4.84
C ALA A 107 -6.58 8.80 4.67
N GLU A 108 -7.84 8.40 4.61
CA GLU A 108 -8.29 7.07 4.25
C GLU A 108 -9.52 7.19 3.36
N ARG A 109 -9.64 6.29 2.40
CA ARG A 109 -10.82 6.13 1.56
C ARG A 109 -11.06 4.66 1.28
N ILE A 110 -12.30 4.21 1.49
CA ILE A 110 -12.73 2.85 1.17
C ILE A 110 -13.69 2.93 -0.03
N PHE A 111 -13.31 2.29 -1.14
CA PHE A 111 -14.13 2.16 -2.33
C PHE A 111 -14.84 0.81 -2.25
N CYS A 112 -16.16 0.85 -2.12
CA CYS A 112 -17.01 -0.33 -2.11
C CYS A 112 -18.45 0.07 -2.43
N GLU A 113 -19.24 -0.93 -2.81
CA GLU A 113 -20.68 -0.76 -3.01
C GLU A 113 -21.40 -0.55 -1.67
N GLN A 114 -22.55 0.11 -1.70
CA GLN A 114 -23.29 0.43 -0.47
C GLN A 114 -23.67 -0.82 0.33
N TRP A 115 -24.06 -1.90 -0.35
CA TRP A 115 -24.44 -3.15 0.31
C TRP A 115 -23.26 -3.77 1.08
N THR A 116 -22.03 -3.62 0.59
CA THR A 116 -20.82 -4.07 1.29
C THR A 116 -20.63 -3.26 2.58
N ARG A 117 -20.83 -1.94 2.55
CA ARG A 117 -20.79 -1.11 3.77
C ARG A 117 -21.86 -1.51 4.78
N ASP A 118 -23.04 -1.88 4.29
CA ASP A 118 -24.16 -2.30 5.14
C ASP A 118 -23.89 -3.67 5.79
N GLU A 119 -23.21 -4.59 5.09
CA GLU A 119 -22.82 -5.91 5.62
C GLU A 119 -21.66 -5.84 6.63
N TYR A 120 -20.67 -4.99 6.37
CA TYR A 120 -19.53 -4.78 7.25
C TYR A 120 -19.78 -3.55 8.14
N GLU A 121 -20.53 -3.71 9.24
CA GLU A 121 -20.92 -2.60 10.14
C GLU A 121 -19.76 -1.74 10.70
N GLN A 122 -18.53 -2.27 10.67
CA GLN A 122 -17.31 -1.58 11.13
C GLN A 122 -16.48 -0.97 10.00
N LEU A 123 -16.94 -1.07 8.75
CA LEU A 123 -16.24 -0.57 7.57
C LEU A 123 -16.39 0.95 7.45
N GLN A 124 -15.57 1.65 8.21
CA GLN A 124 -15.52 3.10 8.26
C GLN A 124 -14.07 3.58 8.16
N GLU A 125 -13.88 4.65 7.39
CA GLU A 125 -12.62 5.36 7.31
C GLU A 125 -12.20 5.93 8.69
N GLU A 126 -10.98 5.64 9.13
CA GLU A 126 -10.36 6.19 10.34
C GLU A 126 -10.16 7.70 10.21
N ARG A 127 -9.88 8.20 8.99
CA ARG A 127 -9.77 9.63 8.71
C ARG A 127 -10.12 9.98 7.27
N LEU A 128 -11.35 10.43 7.04
CA LEU A 128 -11.75 10.96 5.73
C LEU A 128 -11.18 12.37 5.52
N ASN A 129 -10.32 12.55 4.52
CA ASN A 129 -9.67 13.83 4.22
C ASN A 129 -9.31 13.92 2.73
N ASP A 130 -10.32 14.26 1.93
CA ASP A 130 -10.23 14.26 0.47
C ASP A 130 -9.24 15.33 -0.05
N ASP A 131 -9.15 16.50 0.60
CA ASP A 131 -8.18 17.56 0.25
C ASP A 131 -6.73 17.07 0.39
N TYR A 132 -6.42 16.37 1.48
CA TYR A 132 -5.09 15.80 1.67
C TYR A 132 -4.86 14.68 0.66
N LEU A 133 -5.82 13.78 0.47
CA LEU A 133 -5.69 12.65 -0.45
C LEU A 133 -5.36 13.13 -1.87
N GLN A 134 -6.08 14.14 -2.33
CA GLN A 134 -5.84 14.77 -3.63
C GLN A 134 -4.42 15.32 -3.75
N LYS A 135 -3.99 16.12 -2.76
CA LYS A 135 -2.65 16.72 -2.74
C LYS A 135 -1.55 15.67 -2.67
N ALA A 136 -1.75 14.61 -1.88
CA ALA A 136 -0.78 13.54 -1.72
C ALA A 136 -0.65 12.69 -2.99
N LEU A 137 -1.74 12.50 -3.74
CA LEU A 137 -1.72 11.81 -5.03
C LEU A 137 -1.24 12.69 -6.20
N ASP A 138 -1.24 14.02 -6.02
CA ASP A 138 -0.87 15.00 -7.07
C ASP A 138 -1.81 14.94 -8.29
N ILE A 139 -3.13 14.84 -8.03
CA ILE A 139 -4.19 14.70 -9.04
C ILE A 139 -4.95 16.04 -9.20
N ARG A 140 -5.27 16.41 -10.45
CA ARG A 140 -6.07 17.60 -10.76
C ARG A 140 -7.50 17.46 -10.24
N ASN A 141 -8.12 18.57 -9.80
CA ASN A 141 -9.48 18.54 -9.21
C ASN A 141 -10.50 17.79 -10.06
N GLU A 142 -10.54 18.07 -11.36
CA GLU A 142 -11.52 17.45 -12.28
C GLU A 142 -11.39 15.92 -12.34
N ASP A 143 -10.16 15.41 -12.31
CA ASP A 143 -9.89 13.97 -12.32
C ASP A 143 -10.17 13.33 -10.94
N PHE A 144 -9.97 14.09 -9.87
CA PHE A 144 -10.16 13.63 -8.49
C PHE A 144 -11.64 13.46 -8.12
N ASP A 145 -12.51 14.39 -8.50
CA ASP A 145 -13.96 14.29 -8.26
C ASP A 145 -14.55 13.03 -8.91
N GLY A 146 -14.11 12.73 -10.14
CA GLY A 146 -14.48 11.51 -10.85
C GLY A 146 -13.94 10.24 -10.18
N PHE A 147 -12.76 10.31 -9.56
CA PHE A 147 -12.15 9.19 -8.85
C PHE A 147 -12.87 8.86 -7.52
N ILE A 148 -13.11 9.85 -6.66
CA ILE A 148 -13.69 9.61 -5.32
C ILE A 148 -15.16 9.20 -5.34
N SER A 149 -15.83 9.37 -6.49
CA SER A 149 -17.22 8.97 -6.71
C SER A 149 -17.38 7.52 -7.20
N ILE A 150 -16.28 6.80 -7.47
CA ILE A 150 -16.31 5.40 -7.87
C ILE A 150 -16.73 4.53 -6.68
N THR A 151 -17.70 3.63 -6.89
CA THR A 151 -18.11 2.62 -5.91
C THR A 151 -17.50 1.25 -6.20
N SER A 152 -17.27 0.94 -7.48
CA SER A 152 -16.66 -0.31 -7.91
C SER A 152 -15.19 -0.38 -7.50
N PRO A 153 -14.79 -1.32 -6.61
CA PRO A 153 -13.43 -1.42 -6.12
C PRO A 153 -12.39 -1.58 -7.22
N ALA A 154 -12.65 -2.48 -8.18
CA ALA A 154 -11.72 -2.77 -9.28
C ALA A 154 -11.51 -1.54 -10.18
N GLN A 155 -12.61 -0.84 -10.50
CA GLN A 155 -12.54 0.40 -11.28
C GLN A 155 -11.78 1.50 -10.55
N ALA A 156 -11.90 1.57 -9.22
CA ALA A 156 -11.13 2.52 -8.42
C ALA A 156 -9.63 2.21 -8.45
N VAL A 157 -9.23 0.93 -8.37
CA VAL A 157 -7.83 0.51 -8.50
C VAL A 157 -7.29 0.86 -9.90
N ASP A 158 -8.05 0.55 -10.95
CA ASP A 158 -7.66 0.85 -12.34
C ASP A 158 -7.51 2.36 -12.55
N LYS A 159 -8.50 3.13 -12.10
CA LYS A 159 -8.49 4.59 -12.26
C LYS A 159 -7.36 5.23 -11.49
N LEU A 160 -7.12 4.79 -10.25
CA LEU A 160 -6.00 5.30 -9.46
C LEU A 160 -4.67 4.98 -10.13
N SER A 161 -4.49 3.73 -10.59
CA SER A 161 -3.26 3.29 -11.27
C SER A 161 -2.95 4.17 -12.49
N GLU A 162 -3.97 4.53 -13.27
CA GLU A 162 -3.86 5.47 -14.39
C GLU A 162 -3.41 6.86 -13.90
N LEU A 163 -4.10 7.42 -12.90
CA LEU A 163 -3.86 8.77 -12.40
C LEU A 163 -2.47 8.95 -11.77
N VAL A 164 -1.99 7.96 -11.01
CA VAL A 164 -0.65 8.02 -10.40
C VAL A 164 0.46 7.52 -11.32
N GLY A 165 0.12 6.97 -12.49
CA GLY A 165 1.09 6.43 -13.43
C GLY A 165 1.91 5.26 -12.84
N MET A 166 1.27 4.39 -12.06
CA MET A 166 1.88 3.15 -11.57
C MET A 166 0.82 2.05 -11.39
N SER A 167 1.20 0.81 -11.63
CA SER A 167 0.29 -0.33 -11.41
C SER A 167 0.16 -0.62 -9.92
N LEU A 168 -1.07 -0.54 -9.41
CA LEU A 168 -1.43 -1.00 -8.06
C LEU A 168 -1.75 -2.50 -8.03
N TRP A 169 -2.14 -3.08 -9.18
CA TRP A 169 -2.32 -4.52 -9.33
C TRP A 169 -0.97 -5.25 -9.23
N SER A 170 -0.55 -5.54 -8.01
CA SER A 170 0.67 -6.28 -7.73
C SER A 170 0.60 -6.91 -6.36
N ASP A 171 0.98 -8.17 -6.30
CA ASP A 171 1.10 -8.94 -5.08
C ASP A 171 2.37 -9.78 -5.14
N TRP A 172 2.99 -10.05 -3.99
CA TRP A 172 4.22 -10.84 -3.91
C TRP A 172 3.99 -12.27 -4.45
N GLU A 173 2.81 -12.85 -4.24
CA GLU A 173 2.45 -14.19 -4.70
C GLU A 173 2.46 -14.29 -6.23
N TRP A 174 2.30 -13.17 -6.93
CA TRP A 174 2.20 -13.14 -8.39
C TRP A 174 3.56 -13.03 -9.07
N ILE A 175 4.61 -12.58 -8.38
CA ILE A 175 5.96 -12.41 -8.95
C ILE A 175 6.52 -13.71 -9.60
N PRO A 176 6.34 -14.91 -9.00
CA PRO A 176 6.76 -16.16 -9.64
C PRO A 176 5.96 -16.52 -10.90
N HIS A 177 4.82 -15.87 -11.14
CA HIS A 177 3.87 -16.23 -12.20
C HIS A 177 3.69 -15.15 -13.28
N GLU A 178 3.97 -13.89 -12.95
CA GLU A 178 3.81 -12.73 -13.85
C GLU A 178 5.18 -12.15 -14.22
N GLU A 179 5.56 -12.28 -15.50
CA GLU A 179 6.86 -11.83 -16.02
C GLU A 179 7.05 -10.32 -15.84
N THR A 180 6.01 -9.52 -16.08
CA THR A 180 6.04 -8.06 -15.93
C THR A 180 6.33 -7.61 -14.50
N LEU A 181 5.84 -8.34 -13.48
CA LEU A 181 6.15 -8.05 -12.08
C LEU A 181 7.58 -8.46 -11.75
N ARG A 182 8.03 -9.61 -12.25
CA ARG A 182 9.40 -10.11 -12.04
C ARG A 182 10.47 -9.17 -12.61
N GLU A 183 10.22 -8.56 -13.77
CA GLU A 183 11.14 -7.60 -14.37
C GLU A 183 11.16 -6.26 -13.63
N ARG A 184 10.02 -5.87 -13.04
CA ARG A 184 9.86 -4.56 -12.37
C ARG A 184 10.35 -4.55 -10.93
N PHE A 185 10.24 -5.66 -10.21
CA PHE A 185 10.54 -5.74 -8.80
C PHE A 185 11.85 -6.49 -8.55
N GLU A 186 12.75 -5.86 -7.81
CA GLU A 186 13.98 -6.48 -7.35
C GLU A 186 13.79 -7.07 -5.95
N LYS A 187 14.41 -8.23 -5.70
CA LYS A 187 14.33 -8.94 -4.43
C LYS A 187 15.40 -8.43 -3.47
N TYR A 188 14.98 -7.98 -2.30
CA TYR A 188 15.84 -7.57 -1.19
C TYR A 188 15.68 -8.54 -0.02
N GLU A 189 16.80 -8.93 0.59
CA GLU A 189 16.83 -9.76 1.79
C GLU A 189 17.47 -8.97 2.94
N PHE A 190 16.73 -8.85 4.05
CA PHE A 190 17.15 -8.14 5.26
C PHE A 190 17.35 -9.10 6.43
#